data_AF-A0A2S7TH37-F1
#
_entry.id   AF-A0A2S7TH37-F1
#
_cell.length_a   1.000
_cell.length_b   1.000
_cell.length_c   1.000
_cell.angle_alpha   90.00
_cell.angle_beta   90.00
_cell.angle_gamma   90.00
#
_symmetry.space_group_name_H-M   'P 1'
#
loop_
_entity.id
_entity.type
_entity.pdbx_description
1 polymer ?
#
loop_
_entity_poly.entity_id
_entity_poly.type
_entity_poly.pdbx_seq_one_letter_code
_entity_poly.pdbx_strand_id
1 'polypeptide(L)'
;MKNLFFYYLTILSPIVALIWLSRTDLVNPTLFVLLLFFYALIFRTYVDGKRLSDKNIIPKKDIWKMIIPGKRFAYFKELYFEK
;
A
#
# COMPACT_ATOMS: atom_id res chain seq x y z
N MET A 1 4.75 -10.88 3.52
CA MET A 1 4.45 -10.08 4.71
C MET A 1 3.37 -10.81 5.48
N LYS A 2 3.75 -11.88 6.19
CA LYS A 2 2.79 -12.63 7.02
C LYS A 2 2.50 -11.89 8.32
N ASN A 3 3.57 -11.37 8.94
CA ASN A 3 3.49 -10.55 10.14
C ASN A 3 2.77 -9.22 9.83
N LEU A 4 1.80 -8.88 10.68
CA LEU A 4 0.96 -7.68 10.59
C LEU A 4 1.75 -6.39 10.85
N PHE A 5 2.72 -6.43 11.78
CA PHE A 5 3.54 -5.27 12.14
C PHE A 5 4.33 -4.73 10.95
N PHE A 6 5.07 -5.60 10.24
CA PHE A 6 5.85 -5.20 9.07
C PHE A 6 4.97 -4.63 7.94
N TYR A 7 3.74 -5.13 7.80
CA TYR A 7 2.81 -4.59 6.83
C TYR A 7 2.39 -3.17 7.19
N TYR A 8 1.99 -2.91 8.44
CA TYR A 8 1.66 -1.56 8.89
C TYR A 8 2.85 -0.60 8.74
N LEU A 9 4.05 -1.04 9.12
CA LEU A 9 5.25 -0.22 8.96
C LEU A 9 5.52 0.12 7.50
N THR A 10 5.34 -0.84 6.58
CA THR A 10 5.54 -0.65 5.14
C THR A 10 4.54 0.32 4.52
N ILE A 11 3.29 0.34 4.98
CA ILE A 11 2.27 1.23 4.43
C ILE A 11 2.28 2.62 5.07
N LEU A 12 2.73 2.75 6.31
CA LEU A 12 2.79 4.02 7.02
C LEU A 12 4.06 4.80 6.68
N SER A 13 5.18 4.13 6.45
CA SER A 13 6.46 4.81 6.18
C SER A 13 6.42 5.78 4.99
N PRO A 14 5.78 5.47 3.84
CA PRO A 14 5.72 6.42 2.72
C PRO A 14 4.82 7.61 3.04
N ILE A 15 3.74 7.41 3.82
CA ILE A 15 2.86 8.52 4.24
C ILE A 15 3.63 9.47 5.16
N VAL A 16 4.33 8.95 6.16
CA VAL A 16 5.14 9.76 7.07
C VAL A 16 6.23 10.51 6.29
N ALA A 17 6.89 9.85 5.35
CA ALA A 17 7.88 10.49 4.48
C ALA A 17 7.27 11.61 3.62
N LEU A 18 6.08 11.40 3.04
CA LEU A 18 5.38 12.42 2.27
C LEU A 18 5.00 13.64 3.13
N ILE A 19 4.46 13.41 4.33
CA ILE A 19 4.12 14.48 5.28
C ILE A 19 5.36 15.26 5.74
N TRP A 20 6.48 14.56 5.92
CA TRP A 20 7.74 15.21 6.27
C TRP A 20 8.28 16.05 5.10
N LEU A 21 8.29 15.48 3.89
CA LEU A 21 8.70 16.19 2.67
C LEU A 21 7.85 17.42 2.38
N SER A 22 6.55 17.38 2.68
CA SER A 22 5.66 18.53 2.47
C SER A 22 5.97 19.73 3.38
N ARG A 23 6.84 19.57 4.39
CA ARG A 23 7.33 20.64 5.26
C ARG A 23 8.69 21.20 4.83
N THR A 24 9.23 20.72 3.72
CA THR A 24 10.53 21.12 3.18
C THR A 24 10.34 21.75 1.81
N ASP A 25 11.27 22.61 1.41
CA ASP A 25 11.26 23.21 0.06
C ASP A 25 11.76 22.25 -1.04
N LEU A 26 12.01 20.98 -0.69
CA LEU A 26 12.53 19.97 -1.60
C LEU A 26 11.47 19.44 -2.60
N VAL A 27 10.18 19.58 -2.28
CA VAL A 27 9.08 18.99 -3.05
C VAL A 27 8.04 20.06 -3.35
N ASN A 28 7.85 20.36 -4.64
CA ASN A 28 6.77 21.24 -5.06
C ASN A 28 5.40 20.54 -4.96
N PRO A 29 4.28 21.29 -4.93
CA PRO A 29 2.95 20.71 -4.77
C PRO A 29 2.59 19.67 -5.84
N THR A 30 3.00 19.88 -7.09
CA THR A 30 2.74 18.95 -8.20
C THR A 30 3.42 17.60 -7.99
N LEU A 31 4.69 17.62 -7.58
CA LEU A 31 5.47 16.42 -7.29
C LEU A 31 4.90 15.69 -6.06
N PHE A 32 4.48 16.42 -5.04
CA PHE A 32 3.81 15.82 -3.87
C PHE A 32 2.55 15.05 -4.29
N VAL A 33 1.68 15.66 -5.10
CA VAL A 33 0.46 15.02 -5.61
C VAL A 33 0.79 13.79 -6.46
N LEU A 34 1.79 13.88 -7.33
CA LEU A 34 2.24 12.75 -8.15
C LEU A 34 2.73 11.59 -7.28
N LEU A 35 3.55 11.86 -6.27
CA LEU A 35 4.05 10.84 -5.34
C LEU A 35 2.93 10.24 -4.49
N LEU A 36 1.94 11.04 -4.09
CA LEU A 36 0.76 10.57 -3.38
C LEU A 36 -0.06 9.61 -4.24
N PHE A 37 -0.29 9.93 -5.52
CA PHE A 37 -0.97 9.02 -6.46
C PHE A 37 -0.15 7.76 -6.72
N PHE A 38 1.16 7.88 -6.91
CA PHE A 38 2.04 6.73 -7.07
C PHE A 38 1.98 5.81 -5.84
N TYR A 39 2.01 6.39 -4.63
CA TYR A 39 1.83 5.66 -3.40
C TYR A 39 0.46 4.96 -3.36
N ALA A 40 -0.62 5.68 -3.62
CA ALA A 40 -1.99 5.18 -3.47
C ALA A 40 -2.38 4.12 -4.53
N LEU A 41 -1.92 4.26 -5.76
CA LEU A 41 -2.34 3.42 -6.88
C LEU A 41 -1.37 2.28 -7.18
N ILE A 42 -0.06 2.52 -7.08
CA ILE A 42 0.95 1.55 -7.49
C ILE A 42 1.50 0.85 -6.25
N PHE A 43 2.14 1.60 -5.35
CA PHE A 43 2.78 1.02 -4.17
C PHE A 43 1.78 0.30 -3.27
N ARG A 44 0.66 0.94 -2.95
CA ARG A 44 -0.37 0.38 -2.07
C ARG A 44 -0.98 -0.90 -2.65
N THR A 45 -1.31 -0.89 -3.93
CA THR A 45 -1.85 -2.06 -4.65
C THR A 45 -0.88 -3.22 -4.60
N TYR A 46 0.39 -2.98 -4.89
CA TYR A 46 1.42 -4.01 -4.87
C TYR A 46 1.64 -4.56 -3.46
N VAL A 47 1.76 -3.71 -2.44
CA VAL A 47 1.99 -4.12 -1.04
C VAL A 47 0.83 -4.96 -0.51
N ASP A 48 -0.41 -4.52 -0.76
CA ASP A 48 -1.61 -5.24 -0.33
C ASP A 48 -1.70 -6.61 -1.05
N GLY A 49 -1.54 -6.64 -2.38
CA GLY A 49 -1.58 -7.89 -3.14
C GLY A 49 -0.43 -8.83 -2.77
N LYS A 50 0.78 -8.31 -2.56
CA LYS A 50 1.93 -9.09 -2.11
C LYS A 50 1.68 -9.71 -0.74
N ARG A 51 1.07 -8.98 0.20
CA ARG A 51 0.67 -9.54 1.51
C ARG A 51 -0.29 -10.70 1.34
N LEU A 52 -1.35 -10.53 0.54
CA LEU A 52 -2.33 -11.58 0.28
C LEU A 52 -1.71 -12.80 -0.41
N SER A 53 -0.79 -12.58 -1.34
CA SER A 53 -0.07 -13.65 -2.01
C SER A 53 0.90 -14.38 -1.07
N ASP A 54 1.62 -13.65 -0.21
CA ASP A 54 2.48 -14.22 0.82
C ASP A 54 1.68 -15.01 1.89
N LYS A 55 0.37 -14.72 2.03
CA LYS A 55 -0.60 -15.48 2.84
C LYS A 55 -1.28 -16.63 2.05
N ASN A 56 -0.91 -16.87 0.80
CA ASN A 56 -1.52 -17.87 -0.10
C ASN A 56 -3.02 -17.67 -0.40
N ILE A 57 -3.55 -16.45 -0.21
CA ILE A 57 -4.96 -16.13 -0.47
C ILE A 57 -5.21 -15.88 -1.96
N ILE A 58 -4.23 -15.26 -2.63
CA ILE A 58 -4.27 -15.00 -4.08
C ILE A 58 -2.96 -15.46 -4.74
N PRO A 59 -3.00 -15.90 -6.00
CA PRO A 59 -1.79 -16.19 -6.74
C PRO A 59 -1.05 -14.89 -7.10
N LYS A 60 0.29 -14.95 -7.25
CA LYS A 60 1.13 -13.77 -7.54
C LYS A 60 0.70 -12.99 -8.79
N LYS A 61 0.16 -13.68 -9.79
CA LYS A 61 -0.38 -13.06 -11.03
C LYS A 61 -1.57 -12.13 -10.78
N ASP A 62 -2.25 -12.29 -9.65
CA ASP A 62 -3.46 -11.52 -9.31
C ASP A 62 -3.16 -10.32 -8.41
N ILE A 63 -1.89 -10.06 -8.05
CA ILE A 63 -1.50 -8.91 -7.21
C ILE A 63 -2.02 -7.59 -7.81
N TRP A 64 -1.83 -7.37 -9.11
CA TRP A 64 -2.28 -6.15 -9.77
C TRP A 64 -3.79 -6.03 -9.91
N LYS A 65 -4.55 -7.13 -9.77
CA LYS A 65 -6.03 -7.09 -9.73
C LYS A 65 -6.55 -6.41 -8.46
N MET A 66 -5.69 -6.17 -7.47
CA MET A 66 -6.04 -5.41 -6.25
C MET A 66 -6.35 -3.94 -6.52
N ILE A 67 -5.97 -3.40 -7.70
CA ILE A 67 -6.31 -2.03 -8.09
C ILE A 67 -7.82 -1.87 -8.33
N ILE A 68 -8.52 -2.98 -8.61
CA ILE A 68 -9.95 -2.98 -8.88
C ILE A 68 -10.69 -2.51 -7.62
N PRO A 69 -11.50 -1.44 -7.72
CA PRO A 69 -12.31 -0.96 -6.61
C PRO A 69 -13.14 -2.11 -6.00
N GLY A 70 -13.25 -2.13 -4.67
CA GLY A 70 -13.98 -3.17 -3.95
C GLY A 70 -13.16 -4.41 -3.57
N LYS A 71 -12.12 -4.79 -4.34
CA LYS A 71 -11.28 -5.96 -3.98
C LYS A 71 -10.57 -5.81 -2.65
N ARG A 72 -10.10 -4.60 -2.36
CA ARG A 72 -9.44 -4.28 -1.09
C ARG A 72 -10.38 -4.42 0.13
N PHE A 73 -11.68 -4.16 -0.06
CA PHE A 73 -12.69 -4.38 0.97
C PHE A 73 -13.02 -5.86 1.13
N ALA A 74 -13.07 -6.61 0.02
CA ALA A 74 -13.28 -8.06 0.05
C ALA A 74 -12.20 -8.80 0.86
N TYR A 75 -10.96 -8.29 0.85
CA TYR A 75 -9.83 -8.85 1.61
C TYR A 75 -9.46 -8.04 2.86
N PHE A 76 -10.38 -7.22 3.39
CA PHE A 76 -10.08 -6.33 4.50
C PHE A 76 -9.59 -7.09 5.74
N LYS A 77 -10.25 -8.21 6.08
CA LYS A 77 -9.88 -9.00 7.26
C LYS A 77 -8.47 -9.55 7.12
N GLU A 78 -8.15 -10.08 5.96
CA GLU A 78 -6.89 -10.74 5.64
C GLU A 78 -5.73 -9.75 5.54
N LEU A 79 -6.00 -8.53 5.09
CA LEU A 79 -5.02 -7.45 5.05
C LEU A 79 -4.71 -6.90 6.44
N TYR A 80 -5.74 -6.60 7.23
CA TYR A 80 -5.59 -5.81 8.46
C TYR A 80 -5.61 -6.62 9.76
N PHE A 81 -5.90 -7.92 9.70
CA PHE A 81 -5.89 -8.80 10.88
C PHE A 81 -4.93 -9.98 10.70
N GLU A 82 -4.60 -10.58 11.84
CA GLU A 82 -3.62 -11.66 11.93
C GLU A 82 -4.24 -13.05 11.74
N LYS A 83 -5.58 -13.14 11.75
CA LYS A 83 -6.32 -14.38 11.44
C LYS A 83 -6.48 -14.59 9.93
#